data_AF-G2FZB9-F1
#
_entry.id   AF-G2FZB9-F1
#
_cell.length_a   1.000
_cell.length_b   1.000
_cell.length_c   1.000
_cell.angle_alpha   90.00
_cell.angle_beta   90.00
_cell.angle_gamma   90.00
#
_symmetry.space_group_name_H-M   'P 1'
#
loop_
_entity.id
_entity.type
_entity.pdbx_description
1 polymer ?
#
loop_
_entity_poly.entity_id
_entity_poly.type
_entity_poly.pdbx_seq_one_letter_code
_entity_poly.pdbx_strand_id
1 'polypeptide(L)' 'MKEGKSFEISKHQVMEAYRCVKANRGVGGTDGVDFTEFEKEVKNNLYKIWNRMSAGCYFPEVCRFDNYISP' A
#
# COMPACT_ATOMS: atom_id res chain seq x y z
N MET A 1 -10.91 27.22 6.89
CA MET A 1 -9.64 26.55 6.53
C MET A 1 -9.98 25.47 5.53
N LYS A 2 -9.39 25.48 4.33
CA LYS A 2 -9.55 24.34 3.40
C LYS A 2 -8.67 23.22 3.94
N GLU A 3 -9.23 22.39 4.80
CA GLU A 3 -8.67 21.08 5.16
C GLU A 3 -8.82 20.13 3.96
N GLY A 4 -8.27 20.53 2.82
CA GLY A 4 -8.10 19.67 1.67
C GLY A 4 -6.91 18.78 1.99
N LYS A 5 -7.14 17.47 2.01
CA LYS A 5 -6.12 16.42 1.95
C LYS A 5 -4.84 16.93 1.26
N SER A 6 -3.71 16.91 1.97
CA SER A 6 -2.45 17.53 1.54
C SER A 6 -1.90 17.02 0.20
N PHE A 7 -2.39 15.86 -0.26
CA PHE A 7 -2.01 15.28 -1.55
C PHE A 7 -3.25 14.95 -2.40
N GLU A 8 -3.21 15.34 -3.69
CA GLU A 8 -4.20 14.96 -4.72
C GLU A 8 -4.05 13.49 -5.15
N ILE A 9 -4.07 12.58 -4.18
CA ILE A 9 -4.05 11.14 -4.46
C ILE A 9 -5.50 10.71 -4.67
N SER A 10 -5.81 10.26 -5.88
CA SER A 10 -7.11 9.69 -6.19
C SER A 10 -7.22 8.25 -5.67
N LYS A 11 -8.43 7.81 -5.32
CA LYS A 11 -8.69 6.40 -4.99
C LYS A 11 -8.31 5.46 -6.14
N HIS A 12 -8.41 5.94 -7.38
CA HIS A 12 -8.06 5.18 -8.57
C HIS A 12 -6.56 4.85 -8.62
N GLN A 13 -5.69 5.82 -8.30
CA GLN A 13 -4.24 5.60 -8.26
C GLN A 13 -3.85 4.54 -7.23
N VAL A 14 -4.48 4.54 -6.05
CA VAL A 14 -4.24 3.52 -5.02
C VAL A 14 -4.69 2.13 -5.48
N MET A 15 -5.81 2.05 -6.20
CA MET A 15 -6.32 0.80 -6.77
C MET A 15 -5.43 0.25 -7.90
N GLU A 16 -4.92 1.12 -8.78
CA GLU A 16 -3.95 0.76 -9.82
C GLU A 16 -2.65 0.23 -9.21
N ALA A 17 -2.11 0.92 -8.20
CA ALA A 17 -0.93 0.46 -7.48
C ALA A 17 -1.14 -0.93 -6.85
N TYR A 18 -2.31 -1.18 -6.24
CA TYR A 18 -2.67 -2.49 -5.72
C TYR A 18 -2.68 -3.57 -6.81
N ARG A 19 -3.23 -3.27 -8.00
CA ARG A 19 -3.21 -4.21 -9.15
C ARG A 19 -1.79 -4.55 -9.58
N CYS A 20 -0.89 -3.57 -9.65
CA CYS A 20 0.52 -3.80 -9.98
C CYS A 20 1.20 -4.72 -8.95
N VAL A 21 0.99 -4.48 -7.65
CA VAL A 21 1.54 -5.31 -6.57
C VAL A 21 1.00 -6.74 -6.64
N LYS A 22 -0.31 -6.89 -6.86
CA LYS A 22 -0.95 -8.20 -7.04
C LYS A 22 -0.41 -8.95 -8.27
N ALA A 23 -0.18 -8.24 -9.38
CA ALA A 23 0.37 -8.83 -10.60
C ALA A 23 1.83 -9.29 -10.42
N ASN A 24 2.60 -8.58 -9.60
CA ASN A 24 4.00 -8.91 -9.34
C ASN A 24 4.20 -10.22 -8.56
N ARG A 25 3.15 -10.84 -8.01
CA ARG A 25 3.20 -12.12 -7.26
C ARG A 25 4.41 -12.21 -6.32
N GLY A 26 4.84 -11.07 -5.79
CA GLY A 26 6.06 -10.96 -5.01
C GLY A 26 5.90 -11.74 -3.71
N VAL A 27 7.01 -12.30 -3.24
CA VAL A 27 7.18 -12.92 -1.93
C VAL A 27 6.41 -12.11 -0.89
N GLY A 28 5.53 -12.76 -0.12
CA GLY A 28 4.64 -12.09 0.83
C GLY A 28 5.39 -11.08 1.70
N GLY A 29 4.76 -9.92 1.91
CA GLY A 29 5.34 -8.84 2.69
C GLY A 29 5.78 -9.31 4.09
N THR A 30 6.84 -8.69 4.59
CA THR A 30 7.44 -8.98 5.91
C THR A 30 6.50 -8.75 7.09
N ASP A 31 5.37 -8.10 6.86
CA ASP A 31 4.31 -7.74 7.80
C ASP A 31 3.42 -8.94 8.19
N GLY A 32 3.61 -10.12 7.59
CA GLY A 32 2.86 -11.33 7.94
C GLY A 32 1.36 -11.22 7.65
N VAL A 33 0.96 -10.18 6.93
CA VAL A 33 -0.41 -9.98 6.47
C VAL A 33 -0.63 -10.92 5.30
N ASP A 34 -1.52 -11.89 5.51
CA ASP A 34 -1.94 -12.78 4.45
C ASP A 34 -2.68 -11.97 3.39
N PHE A 35 -2.17 -12.01 2.16
CA PHE A 35 -2.79 -11.33 1.02
C PHE A 35 -4.24 -11.79 0.82
N THR A 36 -4.55 -13.04 1.20
CA THR A 36 -5.92 -13.56 1.13
C THR A 36 -6.85 -12.89 2.15
N GLU A 37 -6.37 -12.57 3.35
CA GLU A 37 -7.14 -11.83 4.36
C GLU A 37 -7.32 -10.37 3.92
N PHE A 38 -6.28 -9.78 3.32
CA PHE A 38 -6.36 -8.44 2.76
C PHE A 38 -7.42 -8.36 1.64
N GLU A 39 -7.55 -9.41 0.82
CA GLU A 39 -8.51 -9.48 -0.28
C GLU A 39 -9.97 -9.59 0.16
N LYS A 40 -10.25 -10.21 1.31
CA LYS A 40 -11.61 -10.28 1.87
C LYS A 40 -12.18 -8.87 2.11
N GLU A 41 -11.33 -7.93 2.52
CA GLU A 41 -11.70 -6.55 2.83
C GLU A 41 -10.98 -5.51 1.95
N VAL A 42 -10.70 -5.85 0.68
CA VAL A 42 -9.84 -5.02 -0.20
C VAL A 42 -10.30 -3.56 -0.29
N LYS A 43 -11.62 -3.30 -0.36
CA LYS A 43 -12.17 -1.93 -0.44
C LYS A 43 -11.91 -1.13 0.82
N ASN A 44 -12.09 -1.74 2.00
CA ASN A 44 -11.87 -1.09 3.29
C ASN A 44 -10.38 -0.84 3.53
N ASN A 45 -9.54 -1.82 3.20
CA ASN A 45 -8.10 -1.70 3.38
C ASN A 45 -7.49 -0.64 2.45
N LEU A 46 -7.88 -0.61 1.18
CA LEU A 46 -7.46 0.44 0.24
C LEU A 46 -7.99 1.82 0.64
N TYR A 47 -9.19 1.90 1.21
CA TYR A 47 -9.71 3.17 1.74
C TYR A 47 -8.88 3.69 2.91
N LYS A 48 -8.47 2.81 3.85
CA LYS A 48 -7.59 3.18 4.97
C LYS A 48 -6.24 3.68 4.46
N ILE A 49 -5.63 2.98 3.49
CA ILE A 49 -4.36 3.39 2.86
C ILE A 49 -4.52 4.73 2.16
N TRP A 50 -5.55 4.88 1.32
CA TRP A 50 -5.86 6.13 0.64
C TRP A 50 -6.06 7.28 1.63
N ASN A 51 -6.78 7.05 2.72
CA ASN A 51 -7.03 8.09 3.71
C ASN A 51 -5.73 8.55 4.39
N ARG A 52 -4.83 7.62 4.71
CA ARG A 52 -3.51 7.93 5.29
C ARG A 52 -2.60 8.65 4.30
N MET A 53 -2.52 8.17 3.05
CA MET A 53 -1.69 8.80 2.00
C MET A 53 -2.18 10.20 1.67
N SER A 54 -3.49 10.36 1.52
CA SER A 54 -4.13 11.62 1.17
C SER A 54 -4.05 12.65 2.31
N ALA A 55 -3.98 12.19 3.57
CA ALA A 55 -3.71 13.05 4.73
C ALA A 55 -2.22 13.33 4.96
N GLY A 56 -1.30 12.71 4.20
CA GLY A 56 0.15 12.89 4.35
C GLY A 56 0.78 12.14 5.54
N CYS A 57 0.05 11.23 6.19
CA CYS A 57 0.51 10.48 7.35
C CYS A 57 0.72 8.98 7.05
N TYR A 58 1.03 8.63 5.79
CA TYR A 58 1.34 7.26 5.42
C TYR A 58 2.84 7.00 5.59
N PHE A 59 3.18 6.24 6.64
CA PHE A 59 4.54 5.77 6.90
C PHE A 59 4.57 4.26 6.63
N PRO A 60 5.03 3.81 5.44
CA PRO A 60 5.16 2.39 5.17
C PRO A 60 6.25 1.79 6.07
N GLU A 61 6.03 0.56 6.53
CA GLU A 61 7.10 -0.20 7.19
C GLU A 61 8.24 -0.47 6.19
N VAL A 62 9.46 -0.48 6.70
CA VAL A 62 10.68 -0.67 5.92
C VAL A 62 10.61 -1.99 5.14
N CYS A 63 10.68 -1.89 3.81
CA CYS A 63 10.83 -3.06 2.95
C CYS A 63 12.13 -3.80 3.30
N ARG A 64 12.07 -5.13 3.38
CA ARG A 64 13.28 -5.96 3.47
C ARG A 64 14.10 -5.74 2.18
N PHE A 65 15.18 -4.97 2.27
CA PHE A 65 16.25 -5.04 1.27
C PHE A 65 16.83 -6.45 1.37
N ASP A 66 16.54 -7.30 0.39
CA ASP A 66 17.26 -8.56 0.24
C ASP A 66 18.71 -8.18 -0.11
N ASN A 67 19.58 -8.16 0.90
CA ASN A 67 21.02 -7.91 0.76
C ASN A 67 21.72 -9.14 0.16
N TYR A 68 21.17 -9.71 -0.91
CA TYR A 68 21.80 -10.74 -1.73
C TYR A 68 22.28 -10.13 -3.05
N ILE A 69 23.16 -9.13 -2.95
CA ILE A 69 24.22 -8.98 -3.95
C ILE A 69 25.45 -9.60 -3.29
N SER A 70 25.57 -10.92 -3.43
CA SER A 70 26.87 -11.58 -3.23
C SER A 70 27.82 -11.15 -4.35
N PRO A 71 29.10 -10.89 -4.04
CA PRO A 71 30.13 -10.59 -5.05
C PRO A 71 30.42 -11.77 -5.98
#